data_AF-A0A1Y5NAH1-F1
#
_entry.id   AF-A0A1Y5NAH1-F1
#
_cell.length_a   1.000
_cell.length_b   1.000
_cell.length_c   1.000
_cell.angle_alpha   90.00
_cell.angle_beta   90.00
_cell.angle_gamma   90.00
#
_symmetry.space_group_name_H-M   'P 1'
#
loop_
_entity.id
_entity.type
_entity.pdbx_description
1 polymer ?
#
loop_
_entity_poly.entity_id
_entity_poly.type
_entity_poly.pdbx_seq_one_letter_code
_entity_poly.pdbx_strand_id
1 'polypeptide(L)'
;MKKSRLGLLQTHILDILTQDELEKFEFKELPKTSTIYTEDIEIIILKNGSAKLSFFEDGEEFILYHLEKNNIAILDDNCAFEVLEDAQIYVIRLDNIGEILHNPKAASEILTTTLNTIIVQRQITKSILFEDAKGRIANFLIELANEQDLKQNGYQYVFLPFSLKVLSSFVGLKRQSASTAFNELIKDDIIRKITPHEFLIIDHEKLESYTN
;
A
#
# COMPACT_ATOMS: atom_id res chain seq x y z
N MET A 1 13.31 8.53 -1.79
CA MET A 1 12.66 8.02 -0.56
C MET A 1 12.01 6.69 -0.94
N LYS A 2 12.37 5.57 -0.30
CA LYS A 2 11.67 4.30 -0.52
C LYS A 2 10.28 4.46 0.10
N LYS A 3 9.22 4.41 -0.71
CA LYS A 3 7.82 4.57 -0.25
C LYS A 3 7.25 3.21 0.13
N SER A 4 6.34 3.16 1.10
CA SER A 4 5.80 1.90 1.62
C SER A 4 4.48 1.52 0.93
N ARG A 5 3.90 0.42 1.40
CA ARG A 5 2.60 -0.11 0.98
C ARG A 5 1.41 0.71 1.48
N LEU A 6 1.60 1.70 2.36
CA LEU A 6 0.50 2.47 2.97
C LEU A 6 0.22 3.84 2.34
N GLY A 7 1.16 4.39 1.58
CA GLY A 7 1.04 5.69 0.94
C GLY A 7 1.72 5.69 -0.43
N LEU A 8 1.47 4.63 -1.20
CA LEU A 8 2.22 4.32 -2.42
C LEU A 8 2.13 5.48 -3.40
N LEU A 9 3.23 6.24 -3.50
CA LEU A 9 3.40 7.44 -4.34
C LEU A 9 2.12 8.28 -4.49
N GLN A 10 1.81 9.12 -3.51
CA GLN A 10 0.97 10.28 -3.85
C GLN A 10 1.62 11.00 -5.04
N THR A 11 0.86 11.07 -6.13
CA THR A 11 1.27 11.70 -7.38
C THR A 11 0.76 13.13 -7.42
N HIS A 12 1.14 13.85 -8.47
CA HIS A 12 0.49 15.10 -8.85
C HIS A 12 -0.33 14.95 -10.13
N ILE A 13 -0.80 13.73 -10.44
CA ILE A 13 -1.43 13.44 -11.73
C ILE A 13 -2.65 14.32 -12.00
N LEU A 14 -3.45 14.62 -10.97
CA LEU A 14 -4.64 15.47 -11.11
C LEU A 14 -4.30 16.95 -11.32
N ASP A 15 -3.09 17.38 -10.94
CA ASP A 15 -2.59 18.72 -11.23
C ASP A 15 -1.94 18.79 -12.64
N ILE A 16 -1.63 17.64 -13.23
CA ILE A 16 -0.96 17.49 -14.53
C ILE A 16 -1.95 17.32 -15.68
N LEU A 17 -3.05 16.59 -15.44
CA LEU A 17 -4.09 16.35 -16.43
C LEU A 17 -4.92 17.62 -16.68
N THR A 18 -5.17 17.92 -17.94
CA THR A 18 -6.12 18.94 -18.38
C THR A 18 -7.55 18.47 -18.18
N GLN A 19 -8.51 19.39 -18.26
CA GLN A 19 -9.93 19.06 -18.17
C GLN A 19 -10.35 18.10 -19.31
N ASP A 20 -9.91 18.36 -20.54
CA ASP A 20 -10.19 17.52 -21.72
C ASP A 20 -9.64 16.09 -21.54
N GLU A 21 -8.49 15.93 -20.88
CA GLU A 21 -7.91 14.63 -20.56
C GLU A 21 -8.67 13.92 -19.44
N LEU A 22 -9.08 14.64 -18.38
CA LEU A 22 -9.89 14.08 -17.30
C LEU A 22 -11.25 13.58 -17.80
N GLU A 23 -11.83 14.23 -18.80
CA GLU A 23 -13.08 13.80 -19.44
C GLU A 23 -12.96 12.48 -20.22
N LYS A 24 -11.73 11.99 -20.45
CA LYS A 24 -11.49 10.65 -21.02
C LYS A 24 -11.60 9.52 -20.00
N PHE A 25 -11.58 9.86 -18.72
CA PHE A 25 -11.77 8.92 -17.64
C PHE A 25 -13.26 8.85 -17.27
N GLU A 26 -13.72 7.66 -16.94
CA GLU A 26 -15.00 7.49 -16.26
C GLU A 26 -14.88 7.98 -14.82
N PHE A 27 -15.65 9.00 -14.45
CA PHE A 27 -15.72 9.49 -13.08
C PHE A 27 -16.75 8.69 -12.27
N LYS A 28 -16.36 8.21 -11.09
CA LYS A 28 -17.24 7.48 -10.17
C LYS A 28 -17.18 8.08 -8.77
N GLU A 29 -18.35 8.18 -8.14
CA GLU A 29 -18.48 8.40 -6.71
C GLU A 29 -18.91 7.10 -6.06
N LEU A 30 -18.18 6.66 -5.04
CA LEU A 30 -18.31 5.34 -4.47
C LEU A 30 -18.44 5.47 -2.95
N PRO A 31 -19.51 4.94 -2.33
CA PRO A 31 -19.58 4.89 -0.87
C PRO A 31 -18.55 3.91 -0.32
N LYS A 32 -18.22 4.09 0.96
CA LYS A 32 -17.45 3.12 1.75
C LYS A 32 -17.95 1.69 1.52
N THR A 33 -17.01 0.75 1.48
CA THR A 33 -17.18 -0.69 1.18
C THR A 33 -17.56 -1.03 -0.26
N SER A 34 -17.59 -0.07 -1.19
CA SER A 34 -17.72 -0.41 -2.61
C SER A 34 -16.48 -1.19 -3.07
N THR A 35 -16.68 -2.20 -3.91
CA THR A 35 -15.59 -2.98 -4.50
C THR A 35 -15.71 -2.98 -6.01
N ILE A 36 -14.59 -2.73 -6.70
CA ILE A 36 -14.48 -2.81 -8.15
C ILE A 36 -13.67 -4.06 -8.49
N TYR A 37 -14.23 -4.83 -9.42
CA TYR A 37 -13.57 -5.92 -10.14
C TYR A 37 -13.61 -5.57 -11.63
N THR A 38 -12.69 -6.13 -12.39
CA THR A 38 -12.62 -5.93 -13.84
C THR A 38 -12.08 -7.20 -14.50
N GLU A 39 -12.48 -7.42 -15.75
CA GLU A 39 -11.93 -8.48 -16.61
C GLU A 39 -10.80 -7.95 -17.50
N ASP A 40 -10.62 -6.62 -17.54
CA ASP A 40 -9.62 -5.92 -18.34
C ASP A 40 -8.58 -5.25 -17.42
N ILE A 41 -7.54 -4.62 -17.99
CA ILE A 41 -6.63 -3.79 -17.20
C ILE A 41 -7.18 -2.36 -17.12
N GLU A 42 -7.37 -1.86 -15.90
CA GLU A 42 -7.84 -0.51 -15.61
C GLU A 42 -6.81 0.28 -14.82
N ILE A 43 -6.68 1.57 -15.15
CA ILE A 43 -5.90 2.55 -14.40
C ILE A 43 -6.89 3.42 -13.63
N ILE A 44 -6.77 3.40 -12.30
CA ILE A 44 -7.63 4.13 -11.38
C ILE A 44 -6.84 5.25 -10.72
N ILE A 45 -7.35 6.48 -10.76
CA ILE A 45 -6.81 7.61 -10.02
C ILE A 45 -7.77 7.95 -8.89
N LEU A 46 -7.27 7.91 -7.65
CA LEU A 46 -8.06 8.26 -6.47
C LEU A 46 -8.05 9.77 -6.26
N LYS A 47 -9.17 10.45 -6.54
CA LYS A 47 -9.30 11.91 -6.39
C LYS A 47 -9.50 12.34 -4.94
N ASN A 48 -10.28 11.57 -4.19
CA ASN A 48 -10.55 11.79 -2.77
C ASN A 48 -10.97 10.47 -2.10
N GLY A 49 -10.82 10.39 -0.78
CA GLY A 49 -11.11 9.20 0.01
C GLY A 49 -9.89 8.29 0.14
N SER A 50 -10.13 7.08 0.64
CA SER A 50 -9.13 6.02 0.79
C SER A 50 -9.65 4.69 0.24
N ALA A 51 -8.72 3.88 -0.25
CA ALA A 51 -9.01 2.58 -0.82
C ALA A 51 -7.86 1.61 -0.54
N LYS A 52 -8.04 0.34 -0.91
CA LYS A 52 -6.97 -0.66 -0.95
C LYS A 52 -7.08 -1.50 -2.21
N LEU A 53 -5.93 -2.01 -2.63
CA LEU A 53 -5.83 -3.02 -3.67
C LEU A 53 -5.44 -4.34 -2.99
N SER A 54 -6.21 -5.39 -3.21
CA SER A 54 -6.01 -6.68 -2.54
C SER A 54 -6.20 -7.85 -3.49
N PHE A 55 -5.49 -8.95 -3.24
CA PHE A 55 -5.90 -10.26 -3.70
C PHE A 55 -6.95 -10.84 -2.74
N PHE A 56 -7.95 -11.50 -3.30
CA PHE A 56 -8.94 -12.27 -2.55
C PHE A 56 -9.01 -13.68 -3.08
N GLU A 57 -8.68 -14.66 -2.25
CA GLU A 57 -8.71 -16.08 -2.60
C GLU A 57 -9.20 -16.89 -1.39
N ASP A 58 -10.18 -17.78 -1.60
CA ASP A 58 -10.75 -18.65 -0.56
C ASP A 58 -11.18 -17.95 0.75
N GLY A 59 -11.63 -16.69 0.64
CA GLY A 59 -12.06 -15.89 1.78
C GLY A 59 -10.91 -15.30 2.61
N GLU A 60 -9.67 -15.48 2.18
CA GLU A 60 -8.49 -14.81 2.71
C GLU A 60 -8.14 -13.59 1.85
N GLU A 61 -7.66 -12.55 2.52
CA GLU A 61 -7.27 -11.29 1.86
C GLU A 61 -5.76 -11.08 2.01
N PHE A 62 -5.10 -10.78 0.89
CA PHE A 62 -3.76 -10.23 0.88
C PHE A 62 -3.79 -8.79 0.36
N ILE A 63 -3.55 -7.82 1.23
CA ILE A 63 -3.58 -6.40 0.84
C ILE A 63 -2.25 -6.07 0.17
N LEU A 64 -2.26 -5.72 -1.10
CA LEU A 64 -1.06 -5.23 -1.79
C LEU A 64 -0.70 -3.84 -1.26
N TYR A 65 -1.63 -2.90 -1.39
CA TYR A 65 -1.43 -1.49 -1.09
C TYR A 65 -2.66 -0.85 -0.46
N HIS A 66 -2.39 0.14 0.39
CA HIS A 66 -3.35 1.18 0.71
C HIS A 66 -3.19 2.34 -0.29
N LEU A 67 -4.30 2.97 -0.61
CA LEU A 67 -4.40 4.04 -1.59
C LEU A 67 -5.08 5.24 -0.92
N GLU A 68 -4.47 6.39 -1.13
CA GLU A 68 -4.89 7.71 -0.68
C GLU A 68 -5.09 8.63 -1.88
N LYS A 69 -5.58 9.84 -1.60
CA LYS A 69 -5.69 10.90 -2.60
C LYS A 69 -4.43 11.02 -3.47
N ASN A 70 -4.66 11.16 -4.78
CA ASN A 70 -3.67 11.22 -5.86
C ASN A 70 -2.85 9.94 -6.06
N ASN A 71 -3.22 8.80 -5.49
CA ASN A 71 -2.61 7.53 -5.89
C ASN A 71 -3.18 7.04 -7.22
N ILE A 72 -2.32 6.39 -7.99
CA ILE A 72 -2.68 5.65 -9.20
C ILE A 72 -2.61 4.17 -8.85
N ALA A 73 -3.69 3.44 -9.12
CA ALA A 73 -3.74 1.99 -9.02
C ALA A 73 -3.89 1.36 -10.40
N ILE A 74 -3.28 0.19 -10.57
CA ILE A 74 -3.47 -0.67 -11.74
C ILE A 74 -4.30 -1.84 -11.24
N LEU A 75 -5.50 -1.98 -11.79
CA LEU A 75 -6.43 -3.05 -11.47
C LEU A 75 -6.47 -4.03 -12.64
N ASP A 76 -6.44 -5.32 -12.33
CA ASP A 76 -6.60 -6.43 -13.26
C ASP A 76 -7.55 -7.48 -12.67
N ASP A 77 -7.74 -8.59 -13.37
CA ASP A 77 -8.63 -9.69 -13.00
C ASP A 77 -8.19 -10.48 -11.74
N ASN A 78 -6.99 -10.26 -11.24
CA ASN A 78 -6.47 -10.93 -10.04
C ASN A 78 -6.70 -10.10 -8.77
N CYS A 79 -7.00 -8.82 -8.92
CA CYS A 79 -7.06 -7.87 -7.82
C CYS A 79 -8.47 -7.29 -7.63
N ALA A 80 -8.79 -6.88 -6.41
CA ALA A 80 -9.98 -6.10 -6.10
C ALA A 80 -9.58 -4.72 -5.59
N PHE A 81 -10.26 -3.68 -6.06
CA PHE A 81 -10.16 -2.33 -5.51
C PHE A 81 -11.31 -2.11 -4.54
N GLU A 82 -11.02 -1.99 -3.24
CA GLU A 82 -12.03 -1.79 -2.19
C GLU A 82 -11.93 -0.39 -1.58
N VAL A 83 -13.05 0.34 -1.56
CA VAL A 83 -13.18 1.67 -0.98
C VAL A 83 -13.31 1.59 0.54
N LEU A 84 -12.44 2.28 1.27
CA LEU A 84 -12.36 2.25 2.74
C LEU A 84 -13.08 3.43 3.41
N GLU A 85 -13.21 4.53 2.67
CA GLU A 85 -13.96 5.74 2.99
C GLU A 85 -14.57 6.30 1.70
N ASP A 86 -15.72 6.99 1.77
CA ASP A 86 -16.39 7.54 0.60
C ASP A 86 -15.40 8.22 -0.37
N ALA A 87 -15.37 7.72 -1.60
CA ALA A 87 -14.31 8.00 -2.55
C ALA A 87 -14.83 8.58 -3.86
N GLN A 88 -13.99 9.38 -4.48
CA GLN A 88 -14.15 9.85 -5.85
C GLN A 88 -12.97 9.33 -6.66
N ILE A 89 -13.25 8.67 -7.79
CA ILE A 89 -12.21 8.09 -8.63
C ILE A 89 -12.40 8.45 -10.11
N TYR A 90 -11.30 8.40 -10.84
CA TYR A 90 -11.26 8.40 -12.30
C TYR A 90 -10.76 7.05 -12.78
N VAL A 91 -11.44 6.43 -13.74
CA VAL A 91 -11.10 5.10 -14.27
C VAL A 91 -10.90 5.18 -15.78
N ILE A 92 -9.82 4.60 -16.29
CA ILE A 92 -9.61 4.43 -17.73
C ILE A 92 -9.12 3.01 -18.02
N ARG A 93 -9.67 2.39 -19.06
CA ARG A 93 -9.15 1.12 -19.57
C ARG A 93 -7.79 1.32 -20.22
N LEU A 94 -6.90 0.34 -20.08
CA LEU A 94 -5.57 0.39 -20.66
C LEU A 94 -5.60 0.63 -22.18
N ASP A 95 -6.56 0.05 -22.90
CA ASP A 95 -6.71 0.23 -24.36
C ASP A 95 -6.96 1.69 -24.77
N ASN A 96 -7.51 2.50 -23.86
CA ASN A 96 -7.80 3.93 -24.08
C ASN A 96 -6.70 4.84 -23.54
N ILE A 97 -5.67 4.32 -22.88
CA ILE A 97 -4.64 5.14 -22.23
C ILE A 97 -3.83 5.98 -23.23
N GLY A 98 -3.78 5.56 -24.50
CA GLY A 98 -3.12 6.30 -25.57
C GLY A 98 -3.63 7.75 -25.70
N GLU A 99 -4.88 8.00 -25.32
CA GLU A 99 -5.47 9.34 -25.27
C GLU A 99 -4.83 10.24 -24.21
N ILE A 100 -4.14 9.70 -23.22
CA ILE A 100 -3.45 10.43 -22.14
C ILE A 100 -1.94 10.48 -22.37
N LEU A 101 -1.37 9.43 -22.97
CA LEU A 101 0.09 9.30 -23.13
C LEU A 101 0.73 10.35 -24.04
N HIS A 102 -0.06 11.11 -24.81
CA HIS A 102 0.45 12.24 -25.60
C HIS A 102 0.95 13.40 -24.72
N ASN A 103 0.50 13.49 -23.46
CA ASN A 103 1.00 14.43 -22.46
C ASN A 103 2.22 13.83 -21.75
N PRO A 104 3.44 14.32 -22.02
CA PRO A 104 4.66 13.68 -21.51
C PRO A 104 4.75 13.71 -19.98
N LYS A 105 4.14 14.69 -19.33
CA LYS A 105 4.13 14.77 -17.86
C LYS A 105 3.23 13.69 -17.28
N ALA A 106 2.02 13.53 -17.82
CA ALA A 106 1.09 12.47 -17.40
C ALA A 106 1.68 11.08 -17.65
N ALA A 107 2.25 10.87 -18.85
CA ALA A 107 2.94 9.62 -19.20
C ALA A 107 4.10 9.30 -18.23
N SER A 108 4.93 10.30 -17.90
CA SER A 108 6.03 10.14 -16.96
C SER A 108 5.54 9.77 -15.55
N GLU A 109 4.47 10.39 -15.07
CA GLU A 109 3.92 10.14 -13.73
C GLU A 109 3.30 8.73 -13.64
N ILE A 110 2.53 8.32 -14.66
CA ILE A 110 1.97 6.97 -14.76
C ILE A 110 3.09 5.94 -14.80
N LEU A 111 4.09 6.12 -15.68
CA LEU A 111 5.22 5.19 -15.81
C LEU A 111 6.03 5.09 -14.52
N THR A 112 6.32 6.21 -13.88
CA THR A 112 7.02 6.25 -12.59
C THR A 112 6.23 5.49 -11.53
N THR A 113 4.90 5.65 -11.51
CA THR A 113 4.05 4.94 -10.57
C THR A 113 4.06 3.44 -10.82
N THR A 114 3.87 3.00 -12.06
CA THR A 114 3.95 1.59 -12.46
C THR A 114 5.27 0.95 -12.08
N LEU A 115 6.40 1.62 -12.35
CA LEU A 115 7.73 1.09 -12.02
C LEU A 115 7.92 0.92 -10.50
N ASN A 116 7.44 1.86 -9.70
CA ASN A 116 7.52 1.76 -8.25
C ASN A 116 6.60 0.66 -7.71
N THR A 117 5.39 0.51 -8.26
CA THR A 117 4.50 -0.62 -7.95
C THR A 117 5.21 -1.96 -8.19
N ILE A 118 5.88 -2.12 -9.34
CA ILE A 118 6.66 -3.34 -9.65
C ILE A 118 7.79 -3.57 -8.63
N ILE A 119 8.50 -2.52 -8.21
CA ILE A 119 9.56 -2.62 -7.21
C ILE A 119 8.99 -3.09 -5.86
N VAL A 120 7.88 -2.50 -5.42
CA VAL A 120 7.20 -2.89 -4.16
C VAL A 120 6.71 -4.34 -4.25
N GLN A 121 6.11 -4.77 -5.36
CA GLN A 121 5.70 -6.18 -5.54
C GLN A 121 6.87 -7.14 -5.41
N ARG A 122 8.03 -6.81 -6.00
CA ARG A 122 9.23 -7.65 -5.89
C ARG A 122 9.74 -7.73 -4.44
N GLN A 123 9.65 -6.63 -3.68
CA GLN A 123 10.00 -6.62 -2.26
C GLN A 123 9.05 -7.52 -1.45
N ILE A 124 7.74 -7.39 -1.69
CA ILE A 124 6.72 -8.26 -1.09
C ILE A 124 6.99 -9.72 -1.42
N THR A 125 7.23 -10.06 -2.69
CA THR A 125 7.54 -11.43 -3.13
C THR A 125 8.80 -11.97 -2.45
N LYS A 126 9.88 -11.16 -2.35
CA LYS A 126 11.10 -11.56 -1.65
C LYS A 126 10.81 -11.89 -0.18
N SER A 127 10.08 -11.01 0.50
CA SER A 127 9.68 -11.20 1.91
C SER A 127 8.86 -12.48 2.09
N ILE A 128 7.87 -12.73 1.24
CA ILE A 128 7.04 -13.95 1.31
C ILE A 128 7.87 -15.21 1.06
N LEU A 129 8.76 -15.22 0.08
CA LEU A 129 9.51 -16.42 -0.28
C LEU A 129 10.61 -16.79 0.72
N PHE A 130 11.26 -15.80 1.33
CA PHE A 130 12.51 -16.03 2.06
C PHE A 130 12.45 -15.68 3.56
N GLU A 131 11.45 -14.92 4.01
CA GLU A 131 11.35 -14.53 5.43
C GLU A 131 10.30 -15.38 6.16
N ASP A 132 10.61 -15.68 7.43
CA ASP A 132 9.68 -16.30 8.35
C ASP A 132 8.65 -15.29 8.87
N ALA A 133 7.71 -15.74 9.71
CA ALA A 133 6.65 -14.86 10.23
C ALA A 133 7.18 -13.63 10.97
N LYS A 134 8.29 -13.76 11.71
CA LYS A 134 8.90 -12.65 12.45
C LYS A 134 9.62 -11.70 11.49
N GLY A 135 10.35 -12.23 10.52
CA GLY A 135 11.02 -11.48 9.46
C GLY A 135 10.06 -10.64 8.63
N ARG A 136 8.92 -11.20 8.19
CA ARG A 136 7.92 -10.45 7.40
C ARG A 136 7.32 -9.28 8.18
N ILE A 137 7.04 -9.48 9.47
CA ILE A 137 6.55 -8.41 10.36
C ILE A 137 7.64 -7.35 10.56
N ALA A 138 8.88 -7.77 10.80
CA ALA A 138 10.01 -6.85 10.96
C ALA A 138 10.23 -6.01 9.70
N ASN A 139 10.23 -6.65 8.53
CA ASN A 139 10.37 -5.99 7.23
C ASN A 139 9.27 -4.93 7.04
N PHE A 140 8.00 -5.29 7.25
CA PHE A 140 6.90 -4.34 7.16
C PHE A 140 7.05 -3.14 8.13
N LEU A 141 7.48 -3.39 9.38
CA LEU A 141 7.71 -2.32 10.35
C LEU A 141 8.84 -1.39 9.92
N ILE A 142 9.93 -1.93 9.35
CA ILE A 142 11.05 -1.14 8.83
C ILE A 142 10.62 -0.32 7.61
N GLU A 143 9.87 -0.91 6.67
CA GLU A 143 9.30 -0.19 5.53
C GLU A 143 8.46 1.00 5.99
N LEU A 144 7.61 0.79 6.99
CA LEU A 144 6.75 1.82 7.53
C LEU A 144 7.50 2.89 8.33
N ALA A 145 8.48 2.49 9.14
CA ALA A 145 9.33 3.41 9.89
C ALA A 145 10.11 4.35 8.97
N ASN A 146 10.61 3.83 7.86
CA ASN A 146 11.36 4.57 6.85
C ASN A 146 10.47 5.54 6.05
N GLU A 147 9.20 5.19 5.84
CA GLU A 147 8.24 6.08 5.16
C GLU A 147 7.80 7.23 6.07
N GLN A 148 7.45 6.93 7.32
CA GLN A 148 6.91 7.93 8.23
C GLN A 148 7.98 8.87 8.81
N ASP A 149 9.23 8.39 8.87
CA ASP A 149 10.41 9.10 9.43
C ASP A 149 10.12 9.75 10.80
N LEU A 150 9.32 9.07 11.63
CA LEU A 150 8.93 9.56 12.95
C LEU A 150 10.07 9.34 13.93
N LYS A 151 10.78 10.43 14.24
CA LYS A 151 11.87 10.44 15.21
C LYS A 151 11.60 11.42 16.33
N GLN A 152 11.74 10.97 17.58
CA GLN A 152 11.61 11.83 18.75
C GLN A 152 12.67 11.47 19.78
N ASN A 153 13.41 12.47 20.28
CA ASN A 153 14.46 12.30 21.28
C ASN A 153 15.53 11.25 20.92
N GLY A 154 15.84 11.11 19.62
CA GLY A 154 16.80 10.12 19.11
C GLY A 154 16.25 8.70 18.92
N TYR A 155 14.97 8.48 19.23
CA TYR A 155 14.27 7.21 19.04
C TYR A 155 13.42 7.21 17.78
N GLN A 156 13.27 6.04 17.15
CA GLN A 156 12.44 5.85 15.96
C GLN A 156 11.10 5.20 16.33
N TYR A 157 10.01 5.73 15.77
CA TYR A 157 8.66 5.30 16.04
C TYR A 157 7.98 4.80 14.77
N VAL A 158 7.01 3.92 14.95
CA VAL A 158 6.13 3.42 13.89
C VAL A 158 4.69 3.58 14.35
N PHE A 159 3.89 4.22 13.51
CA PHE A 159 2.45 4.33 13.66
C PHE A 159 1.75 3.34 12.73
N LEU A 160 1.07 2.34 13.28
CA LEU A 160 0.22 1.41 12.53
C LEU A 160 -1.23 1.92 12.53
N PRO A 161 -1.73 2.50 11.42
CA PRO A 161 -3.08 3.08 11.35
C PRO A 161 -4.21 2.02 11.37
N PHE A 162 -3.88 0.75 11.59
CA PHE A 162 -4.79 -0.37 11.54
C PHE A 162 -4.48 -1.45 12.58
N SER A 163 -5.37 -2.42 12.69
CA SER A 163 -5.24 -3.54 13.62
C SER A 163 -4.23 -4.60 13.15
N LEU A 164 -3.77 -5.46 14.07
CA LEU A 164 -2.96 -6.63 13.72
C LEU A 164 -3.65 -7.61 12.75
N LYS A 165 -4.99 -7.59 12.65
CA LYS A 165 -5.72 -8.34 11.61
C LYS A 165 -5.42 -7.79 10.22
N VAL A 166 -5.40 -6.47 10.06
CA VAL A 166 -5.08 -5.84 8.78
C VAL A 166 -3.60 -6.02 8.47
N LEU A 167 -2.72 -5.91 9.48
CA LEU A 167 -1.30 -6.23 9.33
C LEU A 167 -1.10 -7.65 8.78
N SER A 168 -1.84 -8.65 9.29
CA SER A 168 -1.70 -10.03 8.83
C SER A 168 -2.01 -10.19 7.35
N SER A 169 -2.98 -9.42 6.83
CA SER A 169 -3.29 -9.34 5.40
C SER A 169 -2.20 -8.66 4.58
N PHE A 170 -1.48 -7.67 5.12
CA PHE A 170 -0.30 -7.12 4.45
C PHE A 170 0.85 -8.12 4.37
N VAL A 171 1.16 -8.83 5.46
CA VAL A 171 2.34 -9.72 5.50
C VAL A 171 2.07 -11.14 5.00
N GLY A 172 0.84 -11.43 4.56
CA GLY A 172 0.44 -12.75 4.05
C GLY A 172 0.58 -13.84 5.11
N LEU A 173 0.15 -13.53 6.33
CA LEU A 173 0.14 -14.46 7.46
C LEU A 173 -1.29 -14.63 7.95
N LYS A 174 -1.58 -15.82 8.51
CA LYS A 174 -2.78 -15.98 9.32
C LYS A 174 -2.72 -15.05 10.53
N ARG A 175 -3.89 -14.56 10.96
CA ARG A 175 -4.03 -13.64 12.11
C ARG A 175 -3.29 -14.12 13.36
N GLN A 176 -3.37 -15.40 13.69
CA GLN A 176 -2.70 -15.97 14.86
C GLN A 176 -1.17 -15.89 14.70
N SER A 177 -0.63 -16.28 13.55
CA SER A 177 0.82 -16.25 13.28
C SER A 177 1.38 -14.83 13.31
N ALA A 178 0.69 -13.86 12.70
CA ALA A 178 1.07 -12.45 12.76
C ALA A 178 1.05 -11.93 14.20
N SER A 179 0.01 -12.26 14.96
CA SER A 179 -0.11 -11.86 16.37
C SER A 179 1.00 -12.47 17.23
N THR A 180 1.33 -13.74 17.03
CA THR A 180 2.44 -14.39 17.77
C THR A 180 3.77 -13.72 17.45
N ALA A 181 4.11 -13.60 16.16
CA ALA A 181 5.37 -12.99 15.73
C ALA A 181 5.52 -11.54 16.22
N PHE A 182 4.46 -10.73 16.12
CA PHE A 182 4.45 -9.35 16.59
C PHE A 182 4.66 -9.25 18.12
N ASN A 183 3.99 -10.12 18.89
CA ASN A 183 4.14 -10.12 20.35
C ASN A 183 5.51 -10.66 20.79
N GLU A 184 6.13 -11.54 20.02
CA GLU A 184 7.52 -11.95 20.27
C GLU A 184 8.48 -10.77 20.13
N LEU A 185 8.33 -9.91 19.11
CA LEU A 185 9.14 -8.68 18.98
C LEU A 185 8.99 -7.77 20.21
N ILE A 186 7.78 -7.69 20.78
CA ILE A 186 7.55 -6.95 22.03
C ILE A 186 8.23 -7.63 23.22
N LYS A 187 8.07 -8.96 23.34
CA LYS A 187 8.63 -9.75 24.44
C LYS A 187 10.15 -9.74 24.44
N ASP A 188 10.76 -9.72 23.26
CA ASP A 188 12.20 -9.69 23.05
C ASP A 188 12.78 -8.26 23.20
N ASP A 189 11.97 -7.27 23.62
CA ASP A 189 12.29 -5.83 23.80
C ASP A 189 12.87 -5.18 22.54
N ILE A 190 12.43 -5.63 21.37
CA ILE A 190 12.86 -5.12 20.05
C ILE A 190 11.97 -3.94 19.63
N ILE A 191 10.67 -4.06 19.93
CA ILE A 191 9.71 -2.97 19.84
C ILE A 191 8.95 -2.82 21.15
N ARG A 192 8.48 -1.61 21.46
CA ARG A 192 7.66 -1.35 22.64
C ARG A 192 6.40 -0.62 22.27
N LYS A 193 5.28 -1.16 22.73
CA LYS A 193 3.97 -0.55 22.57
C LYS A 193 3.85 0.71 23.44
N ILE A 194 3.58 1.85 22.81
CA ILE A 194 3.31 3.13 23.48
C ILE A 194 1.81 3.35 23.56
N THR A 195 1.12 3.16 22.45
CA THR A 195 -0.35 3.24 22.34
C THR A 195 -0.88 2.03 21.55
N PRO A 196 -2.21 1.87 21.34
CA PRO A 196 -2.74 0.82 20.46
C PRO A 196 -2.16 0.84 19.03
N HIS A 197 -1.76 2.01 18.54
CA HIS A 197 -1.31 2.23 17.17
C HIS A 197 0.16 2.68 17.07
N GLU A 198 0.80 3.04 18.17
CA GLU A 198 2.16 3.59 18.17
C GLU A 198 3.14 2.67 18.89
N PHE A 199 4.27 2.41 18.23
CA PHE A 199 5.31 1.52 18.69
C PHE A 199 6.68 2.20 18.56
N LEU A 200 7.48 2.10 19.61
CA LEU A 200 8.88 2.49 19.63
C LEU A 200 9.74 1.33 19.11
N ILE A 201 10.64 1.58 18.15
CA ILE A 201 11.71 0.64 17.79
C ILE A 201 12.86 0.83 18.78
N ILE A 202 13.14 -0.20 19.58
CA ILE A 202 14.19 -0.18 20.61
C ILE A 202 15.53 -0.58 19.99
N ASP A 203 15.54 -1.67 19.22
CA ASP A 203 16.74 -2.24 18.62
C ASP A 203 16.54 -2.40 17.12
N HIS A 204 16.94 -1.36 16.37
CA HIS A 204 16.81 -1.33 14.92
C HIS A 204 17.69 -2.37 14.25
N GLU A 205 18.94 -2.55 14.71
CA GLU A 205 19.87 -3.53 14.14
C GLU A 205 19.34 -4.95 14.33
N LYS A 206 18.78 -5.26 15.51
CA LYS A 206 18.15 -6.56 15.74
C LYS A 206 16.89 -6.74 14.92
N LEU A 207 16.07 -5.71 14.75
CA LEU A 207 14.89 -5.76 13.89
C LEU A 207 15.29 -6.06 12.43
N GLU A 208 16.32 -5.39 11.92
CA GLU A 208 16.89 -5.63 10.58
C GLU A 208 17.46 -7.05 10.45
N SER A 209 18.02 -7.63 11.53
CA SER A 209 18.59 -8.99 11.50
C SER A 209 17.56 -10.10 11.24
N TYR A 210 16.27 -9.83 11.36
CA TYR A 210 15.21 -10.77 10.95
C TYR A 210 14.84 -10.64 9.47
N THR A 211 15.33 -9.60 8.78
CA THR A 211 15.11 -9.37 7.35
C THR A 211 16.31 -9.92 6.57
N ASN A 212 16.06 -10.49 5.39
CA ASN A 212 17.10 -11.04 4.52
C ASN A 212 17.51 -10.05 3.41
#